data_AF-F4MJM5-F1
#
_entry.id   AF-F4MJM5-F1
#
_cell.length_a   1.000
_cell.length_b   1.000
_cell.length_c   1.000
_cell.angle_alpha   90.00
_cell.angle_beta   90.00
_cell.angle_gamma   90.00
#
_symmetry.space_group_name_H-M   'P 1'
#
loop_
_entity.id
_entity.type
_entity.pdbx_description
1 polymer ?
#
loop_
_entity_poly.entity_id
_entity_poly.type
_entity_poly.pdbx_seq_one_letter_code
_entity_poly.pdbx_strand_id
1 'polypeptide(L)'
;VGDVVGTGSSRKSATNSVLWFFGDDVPYVPNKRAGGFCFGSKIAPIFYNTMEDAGALPIEFDVSNINMGDVIDVYPYAGKVCKHDSDEVITTFEMKTPVLLDEVRAGGRIPLIIGRGLTSKARAELGLPEFDLFK
;
A
#
# COMPACT_ATOMS: atom_id res chain seq x y z
N VAL A 1 -9.11 -8.38 3.18
CA VAL A 1 -8.71 -9.76 2.88
C VAL A 1 -9.76 -10.36 1.96
N GLY A 2 -9.38 -11.08 0.90
CA GLY A 2 -10.31 -11.83 0.05
C GLY A 2 -9.60 -12.59 -1.07
N ASP A 3 -10.21 -13.67 -1.58
CA ASP A 3 -9.57 -14.51 -2.60
C ASP A 3 -9.29 -13.75 -3.90
N VAL A 4 -10.30 -12.99 -4.36
CA VAL A 4 -10.20 -12.14 -5.56
C VAL A 4 -10.79 -10.77 -5.22
N VAL A 5 -9.97 -9.72 -5.30
CA VAL A 5 -10.33 -8.36 -4.85
C VAL A 5 -10.33 -7.38 -6.02
N GLY A 6 -11.38 -6.57 -6.10
CA GLY A 6 -11.42 -5.38 -6.96
C GLY A 6 -11.69 -5.64 -8.45
N THR A 7 -12.23 -6.80 -8.81
CA THR A 7 -12.63 -7.09 -10.20
C THR A 7 -13.81 -6.23 -10.64
N GLY A 8 -13.90 -5.98 -11.96
CA GLY A 8 -14.98 -5.22 -12.55
C GLY A 8 -14.62 -3.74 -12.78
N SER A 9 -15.55 -2.85 -12.43
CA SER A 9 -15.50 -1.45 -12.88
C SER A 9 -14.36 -0.64 -12.25
N SER A 10 -13.76 0.27 -13.02
CA SER A 10 -12.76 1.26 -12.59
C SER A 10 -13.37 2.41 -11.78
N ARG A 11 -14.18 2.12 -10.77
CA ARG A 11 -14.84 3.13 -9.94
C ARG A 11 -14.02 3.36 -8.67
N LYS A 12 -13.34 4.51 -8.61
CA LYS A 12 -12.56 4.94 -7.42
C LYS A 12 -13.38 4.95 -6.13
N SER A 13 -14.71 5.06 -6.22
CA SER A 13 -15.60 4.98 -5.07
C SER A 13 -15.47 3.66 -4.29
N ALA A 14 -15.12 2.54 -4.93
CA ALA A 14 -14.89 1.28 -4.23
C ALA A 14 -13.74 1.39 -3.22
N THR A 15 -12.59 1.91 -3.66
CA THR A 15 -11.44 2.20 -2.78
C THR A 15 -11.82 3.22 -1.71
N ASN A 16 -12.47 4.33 -2.09
CA ASN A 16 -12.85 5.36 -1.12
C ASN A 16 -13.73 4.80 0.01
N SER A 17 -14.70 3.94 -0.30
CA SER A 17 -15.59 3.35 0.70
C SER A 17 -14.84 2.39 1.63
N VAL A 18 -13.89 1.60 1.12
CA VAL A 18 -13.06 0.73 1.96
C VAL A 18 -12.16 1.56 2.87
N LEU A 19 -11.46 2.54 2.32
CA LEU A 19 -10.54 3.40 3.10
C LEU A 19 -11.27 4.30 4.09
N TRP A 20 -12.54 4.62 3.85
CA TRP A 20 -13.36 5.32 4.84
C TRP A 20 -13.44 4.55 6.17
N PHE A 21 -13.55 3.22 6.11
CA PHE A 21 -13.64 2.39 7.30
C PHE A 21 -12.29 1.90 7.82
N PHE A 22 -11.31 1.68 6.93
CA PHE A 22 -10.05 0.99 7.29
C PHE A 22 -8.78 1.84 7.08
N GLY A 23 -8.91 3.06 6.61
CA GLY A 23 -7.80 4.01 6.46
C GLY A 23 -7.74 5.04 7.58
N ASP A 24 -6.79 5.95 7.44
CA ASP A 24 -6.48 7.01 8.38
C ASP A 24 -6.99 8.37 7.89
N ASP A 25 -7.30 9.25 8.85
CA ASP A 25 -7.66 10.64 8.54
C ASP A 25 -6.47 11.40 7.96
N VAL A 26 -6.72 12.16 6.90
CA VAL A 26 -5.70 13.03 6.31
C VAL A 26 -5.77 14.41 6.98
N PRO A 27 -4.68 14.89 7.62
CA PRO A 27 -4.69 16.17 8.32
C PRO A 27 -5.20 17.30 7.43
N TYR A 28 -6.15 18.08 7.96
CA TYR A 28 -6.74 19.24 7.29
C TYR A 28 -7.51 18.95 5.98
N VAL A 29 -7.80 17.69 5.66
CA VAL A 29 -8.57 17.28 4.49
C VAL A 29 -9.85 16.58 4.94
N PRO A 30 -11.00 17.27 5.03
CA PRO A 30 -12.23 16.68 5.53
C PRO A 30 -12.80 15.65 4.56
N ASN A 31 -13.55 14.68 5.11
CA ASN A 31 -14.29 13.65 4.36
C ASN A 31 -13.43 12.81 3.40
N LYS A 32 -12.15 12.62 3.74
CA LYS A 32 -11.25 11.75 2.99
C LYS A 32 -10.32 11.01 3.93
N ARG A 33 -10.13 9.72 3.63
CA ARG A 33 -9.16 8.85 4.29
C ARG A 33 -8.20 8.25 3.28
N ALA A 34 -7.01 7.88 3.75
CA ALA A 34 -5.91 7.34 2.97
C ALA A 34 -5.22 6.22 3.77
N GLY A 35 -4.19 5.58 3.22
CA GLY A 35 -3.49 4.52 3.94
C GLY A 35 -4.27 3.21 3.99
N GLY A 36 -4.10 2.44 5.06
CA GLY A 36 -4.73 1.13 5.22
C GLY A 36 -4.07 0.02 4.41
N PHE A 37 -4.61 -1.20 4.56
CA PHE A 37 -4.04 -2.42 3.99
C PHE A 37 -5.07 -3.17 3.16
N CYS A 38 -4.61 -3.84 2.10
CA CYS A 38 -5.46 -4.66 1.26
C CYS A 38 -4.77 -5.95 0.86
N PHE A 39 -5.28 -7.07 1.35
CA PHE A 39 -4.71 -8.39 1.07
C PHE A 39 -5.67 -9.22 0.24
N GLY A 40 -5.13 -9.97 -0.72
CA GLY A 40 -5.89 -11.00 -1.42
C GLY A 40 -5.03 -11.91 -2.26
N SER A 41 -5.50 -13.13 -2.53
CA SER A 41 -4.76 -14.07 -3.40
C SER A 41 -4.61 -13.52 -4.82
N LYS A 42 -5.61 -12.76 -5.28
CA LYS A 42 -5.52 -11.96 -6.51
C LYS A 42 -6.17 -10.59 -6.34
N ILE A 43 -5.49 -9.55 -6.78
CA ILE A 43 -6.00 -8.17 -6.81
C ILE A 43 -6.03 -7.69 -8.26
N ALA A 44 -7.17 -7.20 -8.70
CA ALA A 44 -7.31 -6.68 -10.06
C ALA A 44 -6.38 -5.46 -10.29
N PRO A 45 -5.67 -5.36 -11.43
CA PRO A 45 -4.63 -4.35 -11.62
C PRO A 45 -5.08 -2.89 -11.44
N ILE A 46 -6.28 -2.55 -11.89
CA ILE A 46 -6.85 -1.20 -11.76
C ILE A 46 -7.10 -0.87 -10.28
N PHE A 47 -7.66 -1.82 -9.54
CA PHE A 47 -7.92 -1.66 -8.12
C PHE A 47 -6.61 -1.55 -7.34
N TYR A 48 -5.63 -2.39 -7.66
CA TYR A 48 -4.27 -2.34 -7.08
C TYR A 48 -3.68 -0.94 -7.20
N ASN A 49 -3.60 -0.40 -8.42
CA ASN A 49 -3.08 0.96 -8.66
C ASN A 49 -3.88 2.03 -7.92
N THR A 50 -5.20 1.88 -7.80
CA THR A 50 -6.06 2.84 -7.09
C THR A 50 -5.77 2.84 -5.59
N MET A 51 -5.47 1.67 -5.01
CA MET A 51 -5.05 1.54 -3.61
C MET A 51 -3.68 2.18 -3.37
N GLU A 52 -2.69 1.91 -4.24
CA GLU A 52 -1.35 2.53 -4.19
C GLU A 52 -1.42 4.07 -4.28
N ASP A 53 -2.21 4.59 -5.22
CA ASP A 53 -2.41 6.03 -5.40
C ASP A 53 -3.07 6.69 -4.18
N ALA A 54 -3.81 5.92 -3.38
CA ALA A 54 -4.46 6.38 -2.15
C ALA A 54 -3.60 6.16 -0.89
N GLY A 55 -2.36 5.69 -1.03
CA GLY A 55 -1.43 5.46 0.09
C GLY A 55 -1.64 4.15 0.82
N ALA A 56 -2.54 3.29 0.34
CA ALA A 56 -2.74 1.97 0.92
C ALA A 56 -1.61 1.01 0.50
N LEU A 57 -1.45 -0.07 1.26
CA LEU A 57 -0.53 -1.15 0.96
C LEU A 57 -1.28 -2.39 0.42
N PRO A 58 -1.44 -2.53 -0.90
CA PRO A 58 -2.00 -3.74 -1.50
C PRO A 58 -0.93 -4.84 -1.66
N ILE A 59 -1.19 -6.04 -1.12
CA ILE A 59 -0.28 -7.19 -1.20
C ILE A 59 -1.04 -8.42 -1.71
N GLU A 60 -0.46 -9.12 -2.69
CA GLU A 60 -0.95 -10.41 -3.15
C GLU A 60 -0.22 -11.54 -2.41
N PHE A 61 -0.97 -12.39 -1.70
CA PHE A 61 -0.47 -13.61 -1.05
C PHE A 61 -1.61 -14.59 -0.77
N ASP A 62 -1.30 -15.86 -0.47
CA ASP A 62 -2.33 -16.85 -0.16
C ASP A 62 -3.08 -16.50 1.14
N VAL A 63 -4.37 -16.19 1.01
CA VAL A 63 -5.25 -15.84 2.14
C VAL A 63 -6.13 -17.00 2.61
N SER A 64 -5.96 -18.22 2.08
CA SER A 64 -6.82 -19.38 2.38
C SER A 64 -6.88 -19.74 3.88
N ASN A 65 -5.82 -19.46 4.62
CA ASN A 65 -5.70 -19.71 6.05
C ASN A 65 -5.99 -18.47 6.92
N ILE A 66 -6.62 -17.42 6.37
CA ILE A 66 -6.97 -16.20 7.11
C ILE A 66 -8.50 -16.08 7.17
N ASN A 67 -9.04 -16.17 8.37
CA ASN A 67 -10.47 -16.11 8.64
C ASN A 67 -10.90 -14.75 9.19
N MET A 68 -12.19 -14.47 9.11
CA MET A 68 -12.77 -13.28 9.72
C MET A 68 -12.57 -13.31 11.24
N GLY A 69 -11.99 -12.25 11.78
CA GLY A 69 -11.68 -12.11 13.21
C GLY A 69 -10.27 -12.55 13.60
N ASP A 70 -9.50 -13.13 12.67
CA ASP A 70 -8.10 -13.46 12.93
C ASP A 70 -7.27 -12.17 13.10
N VAL A 71 -6.35 -12.22 14.07
CA VAL A 71 -5.32 -11.21 14.24
C VAL A 71 -4.02 -11.77 13.66
N ILE A 72 -3.40 -11.00 12.77
CA ILE A 72 -2.19 -11.40 12.05
C ILE A 72 -1.13 -10.32 12.15
N ASP A 73 0.14 -10.74 12.11
CA ASP A 73 1.28 -9.85 12.00
C ASP A 73 1.84 -9.89 10.59
N VAL A 74 1.81 -8.75 9.91
CA VAL A 74 2.36 -8.61 8.56
C VAL A 74 3.73 -7.94 8.66
N TYR A 75 4.75 -8.54 8.05
CA TYR A 75 6.12 -8.05 8.04
C TYR A 75 6.53 -7.65 6.61
N PRO A 76 6.22 -6.41 6.14
CA PRO A 76 6.43 -6.00 4.74
C PRO A 76 7.87 -6.14 4.24
N TYR A 77 8.85 -5.85 5.10
CA TYR A 77 10.27 -5.93 4.75
C TYR A 77 10.80 -7.37 4.72
N ALA A 78 10.18 -8.28 5.47
CA ALA A 78 10.57 -9.68 5.53
C ALA A 78 9.74 -10.57 4.59
N GLY A 79 8.68 -10.04 3.98
CA GLY A 79 7.83 -10.78 3.03
C GLY A 79 7.08 -11.94 3.69
N LYS A 80 6.63 -11.79 4.94
CA LYS A 80 5.91 -12.86 5.65
C LYS A 80 4.71 -12.35 6.46
N VAL A 81 3.74 -13.23 6.64
CA VAL A 81 2.59 -13.05 7.53
C VAL A 81 2.64 -14.15 8.59
N CYS A 82 2.58 -13.77 9.85
CA CYS A 82 2.56 -14.70 10.99
C CYS A 82 1.23 -14.60 11.72
N LYS A 83 0.86 -15.65 12.43
CA LYS A 83 -0.25 -15.60 13.38
C LYS A 83 0.16 -14.76 14.57
N HIS A 84 -0.69 -13.81 14.98
CA HIS A 84 -0.41 -12.93 16.10
C HIS A 84 -0.09 -13.73 17.37
N ASP A 85 0.82 -13.21 18.19
CA ASP A 85 1.36 -13.88 19.39
C ASP A 85 2.12 -15.20 19.14
N SER A 86 2.58 -15.43 17.91
CA SER A 86 3.39 -16.60 17.57
C SER A 86 4.39 -16.32 16.45
N ASP A 87 5.39 -17.18 16.34
CA ASP A 87 6.31 -17.21 15.19
C ASP A 87 5.81 -18.10 14.04
N GLU A 88 4.56 -18.58 14.11
CA GLU A 88 3.97 -19.43 13.09
C GLU A 88 3.71 -18.63 11.80
N VAL A 89 4.47 -18.95 10.76
CA VAL A 89 4.30 -18.34 9.43
C VAL A 89 3.07 -18.93 8.76
N ILE A 90 2.06 -18.09 8.51
CA ILE A 90 0.83 -18.46 7.78
C ILE A 90 1.12 -18.50 6.28
N THR A 91 1.82 -17.49 5.79
CA THR A 91 2.15 -17.34 4.36
C THR A 91 3.33 -16.40 4.15
N THR A 92 3.92 -16.46 2.96
CA THR A 92 5.03 -15.59 2.53
C THR A 92 4.65 -14.90 1.23
N PHE A 93 5.26 -13.74 0.96
CA PHE A 93 4.95 -12.92 -0.19
C PHE A 93 6.14 -12.13 -0.67
N GLU A 94 6.09 -11.73 -1.93
CA GLU A 94 7.03 -10.78 -2.51
C GLU A 94 6.31 -9.48 -2.85
N MET A 95 6.98 -8.38 -2.55
CA MET A 95 6.50 -7.07 -2.95
C MET A 95 6.63 -6.95 -4.47
N LYS A 96 5.56 -6.50 -5.14
CA LYS A 96 5.58 -6.28 -6.59
C LYS A 96 6.69 -5.31 -7.02
N THR A 97 7.00 -4.34 -6.16
CA THR A 97 8.15 -3.44 -6.31
C THR A 97 8.57 -2.94 -4.92
N PRO A 98 9.88 -2.79 -4.64
CA PRO A 98 10.35 -2.19 -3.39
C PRO A 98 9.93 -0.71 -3.24
N VAL A 99 9.63 -0.03 -4.35
CA VAL A 99 9.17 1.36 -4.39
C VAL A 99 7.84 1.55 -3.66
N LEU A 100 7.00 0.50 -3.60
CA LEU A 100 5.69 0.55 -2.94
C LEU A 100 5.79 0.97 -1.46
N LEU A 101 6.90 0.65 -0.78
CA LEU A 101 7.12 1.07 0.59
C LEU A 101 7.35 2.60 0.70
N ASP A 102 8.02 3.20 -0.28
CA ASP A 102 8.17 4.65 -0.36
C ASP A 102 6.85 5.33 -0.72
N GLU A 103 6.03 4.69 -1.56
CA GLU A 103 4.70 5.21 -1.92
C GLU A 103 3.79 5.28 -0.69
N VAL A 104 3.72 4.21 0.11
CA VAL A 104 2.96 4.21 1.37
C VAL A 104 3.48 5.28 2.32
N ARG A 105 4.81 5.39 2.47
CA ARG A 105 5.42 6.40 3.33
C ARG A 105 5.10 7.83 2.90
N ALA A 106 5.00 8.08 1.61
CA ALA A 106 4.63 9.37 1.04
C ALA A 106 3.13 9.67 1.12
N GLY A 107 2.30 8.74 1.61
CA GLY A 107 0.84 8.86 1.60
C GLY A 107 0.21 8.60 0.22
N GLY A 108 0.93 7.90 -0.66
CA GLY A 108 0.50 7.47 -1.98
C GLY A 108 1.56 7.65 -3.06
N ARG A 109 1.40 6.90 -4.15
CA ARG A 109 2.27 6.99 -5.33
C ARG A 109 2.32 8.38 -5.97
N ILE A 110 1.18 9.04 -6.10
CA ILE A 110 1.10 10.39 -6.70
C ILE A 110 1.90 11.42 -5.86
N PRO A 111 1.69 11.54 -4.53
CA PRO A 111 2.55 12.35 -3.67
C PRO A 111 4.05 12.03 -3.80
N LEU A 112 4.43 10.74 -3.85
CA LEU A 112 5.82 10.33 -4.00
C LEU A 112 6.44 10.88 -5.29
N ILE A 113 5.76 10.69 -6.44
CA ILE A 113 6.27 11.14 -7.75
C ILE A 113 6.48 12.66 -7.76
N ILE A 114 5.53 13.42 -7.21
CA ILE A 114 5.62 14.88 -7.12
C ILE A 114 6.78 15.30 -6.21
N GLY A 115 6.88 14.71 -5.01
CA GLY A 115 7.92 15.03 -4.04
C GLY A 115 9.33 14.65 -4.51
N ARG A 116 9.47 13.49 -5.16
CA ARG A 116 10.72 13.01 -5.77
C ARG A 116 11.16 13.96 -6.88
N GLY A 117 10.24 14.32 -7.79
CA GLY A 117 10.52 15.27 -8.88
C GLY A 117 10.91 16.67 -8.40
N LEU A 118 10.24 17.17 -7.36
CA LEU A 118 10.60 18.44 -6.71
C LEU A 118 12.01 18.38 -6.12
N THR A 119 12.33 17.29 -5.42
CA THR A 119 13.65 17.07 -4.82
C THR A 119 14.74 17.06 -5.89
N SER A 120 14.55 16.32 -6.98
CA SER A 120 15.53 16.26 -8.09
C SER A 120 15.79 17.63 -8.70
N LYS A 121 14.74 18.42 -8.95
CA LYS A 121 14.88 19.79 -9.50
C LYS A 121 15.64 20.72 -8.55
N ALA A 122 15.31 20.69 -7.26
CA ALA A 122 16.00 21.52 -6.27
C ALA A 122 17.49 21.17 -6.17
N ARG A 123 17.83 19.86 -6.20
CA ARG A 123 19.22 19.41 -6.16
C ARG A 123 20.01 19.83 -7.39
N ALA A 124 19.41 19.73 -8.58
CA ALA A 124 20.04 20.18 -9.82
C ALA A 124 20.39 21.68 -9.77
N GLU A 125 19.47 22.51 -9.27
CA GLU A 125 19.70 23.95 -9.11
C GLU A 125 20.80 24.26 -8.09
N LEU A 126 20.92 23.44 -7.04
CA LEU A 126 21.97 23.56 -6.02
C LEU A 126 23.31 22.93 -6.45
N GLY A 127 23.42 22.38 -7.67
CA GLY A 127 24.62 21.69 -8.13
C GLY A 127 24.95 20.41 -7.35
N LEU A 128 23.95 19.82 -6.69
CA LEU A 128 24.11 18.58 -5.92
C LEU A 128 23.95 17.35 -6.83
N PRO A 129 24.66 16.24 -6.54
CA PRO A 129 24.54 15.00 -7.32
C PRO A 129 23.15 14.37 -7.16
N GLU A 130 22.88 13.37 -8.01
CA GLU A 130 21.68 12.54 -7.92
C GLU A 130 21.52 11.92 -6.51
N PHE A 131 20.29 11.66 -6.11
CA PHE A 131 19.93 11.32 -4.74
C PHE A 131 19.47 9.86 -4.64
N ASP A 132 20.02 9.12 -3.68
CA ASP A 132 19.83 7.67 -3.52
C ASP A 132 18.91 7.29 -2.34
N LEU A 133 18.27 8.27 -1.69
CA LEU A 133 17.38 8.01 -0.56
C LEU A 133 16.12 7.22 -0.95
N PHE A 134 15.62 7.47 -2.16
CA PHE A 134 14.40 6.82 -2.64
C PHE A 134 14.73 5.52 -3.36
N LYS A 135 13.95 4.47 -3.11
CA LYS A 135 14.06 3.19 -3.82
C LYS A 135 13.48 3.25 -5.23
#